data_AF-A0A3N2NDM1-F1
#
_entry.id   AF-A0A3N2NDM1-F1
#
_cell.length_a   1.000
_cell.length_b   1.000
_cell.length_c   1.000
_cell.angle_alpha   90.00
_cell.angle_beta   90.00
_cell.angle_gamma   90.00
#
_symmetry.space_group_name_H-M   'P 1'
#
loop_
_entity.id
_entity.type
_entity.pdbx_description
1 polymer ?
#
loop_
_entity_poly.entity_id
_entity_poly.type
_entity_poly.pdbx_seq_one_letter_code
_entity_poly.pdbx_strand_id
1 'polypeptide(L)'
;MYLISDIDTKIPFSKRHPNETIREILRYDSGYLKDLFYKDEDIVFTRECLADICRLTAKHEDNWETPPAKSGLSAFSRLKTYGTPYLYNFNDEDIAMLNSLRLEELG
;
A
#
# COMPACT_ATOMS: atom_id res chain seq x y z
N MET A 1 -5.04 -6.97 15.42
CA MET A 1 -4.62 -5.88 14.53
C MET A 1 -3.13 -5.91 14.25
N TYR A 2 -2.78 -5.79 12.98
CA TYR A 2 -1.46 -5.67 12.41
C TYR A 2 -1.24 -4.21 11.99
N LEU A 3 -0.46 -3.48 12.79
CA LEU A 3 -0.13 -2.08 12.53
C LEU A 3 0.99 -1.98 11.49
N ILE A 4 0.71 -1.29 10.41
CA ILE A 4 1.61 -1.09 9.29
C ILE A 4 2.14 0.33 9.33
N SER A 5 3.43 0.48 9.57
CA SER A 5 4.08 1.78 9.75
C SER A 5 4.76 2.34 8.49
N ASP A 6 5.02 1.49 7.49
CA ASP A 6 5.82 1.87 6.32
C ASP A 6 5.39 1.08 5.08
N ILE A 7 5.42 1.73 3.90
CA ILE A 7 4.99 1.14 2.62
C ILE A 7 5.94 0.04 2.10
N ASP A 8 7.15 -0.09 2.63
CA ASP A 8 8.07 -1.19 2.36
C ASP A 8 7.84 -2.40 3.31
N THR A 9 6.82 -2.33 4.15
CA THR A 9 6.36 -3.47 4.98
C THR A 9 5.66 -4.52 4.10
N LYS A 10 5.90 -5.80 4.41
CA LYS A 10 5.18 -6.93 3.82
C LYS A 10 3.98 -7.29 4.68
N ILE A 11 2.84 -7.55 4.05
CA ILE A 11 1.64 -8.03 4.76
C ILE A 11 1.78 -9.56 4.93
N PRO A 12 1.97 -10.08 6.15
CA PRO A 12 2.39 -11.47 6.36
C PRO A 12 1.33 -12.52 5.98
N PHE A 13 0.07 -12.11 5.86
CA PHE A 13 -1.06 -12.98 5.52
C PHE A 13 -1.64 -12.72 4.12
N SER A 14 -0.99 -11.89 3.30
CA SER A 14 -1.39 -11.66 1.91
C SER A 14 -1.21 -12.94 1.09
N LYS A 15 -2.32 -13.64 0.78
CA LYS A 15 -2.26 -14.88 -0.02
C LYS A 15 -1.87 -14.64 -1.48
N ARG A 16 -2.28 -13.48 -2.04
CA ARG A 16 -2.00 -13.14 -3.43
C ARG A 16 -0.57 -12.66 -3.63
N HIS A 17 -0.07 -11.90 -2.65
CA HIS A 17 1.24 -11.24 -2.71
C HIS A 17 2.06 -11.54 -1.44
N PRO A 18 2.46 -12.80 -1.19
CA PRO A 18 3.03 -13.25 0.09
C PRO A 18 4.44 -12.72 0.39
N ASN A 19 5.13 -12.20 -0.62
CA ASN A 19 6.53 -11.74 -0.50
C ASN A 19 6.72 -10.30 -0.98
N GLU A 20 5.64 -9.59 -1.30
CA GLU A 20 5.68 -8.24 -1.85
C GLU A 20 5.42 -7.20 -0.75
N THR A 21 6.03 -6.04 -0.89
CA THR A 21 5.77 -4.90 -0.02
C THR A 21 4.47 -4.20 -0.42
N ILE A 22 3.91 -3.39 0.47
CA ILE A 22 2.72 -2.58 0.15
C ILE A 22 2.96 -1.69 -1.06
N ARG A 23 4.15 -1.09 -1.18
CA ARG A 23 4.56 -0.30 -2.34
C ARG A 23 4.42 -1.12 -3.62
N GLU A 24 4.97 -2.34 -3.65
CA GLU A 24 4.87 -3.25 -4.79
C GLU A 24 3.41 -3.63 -5.09
N ILE A 25 2.65 -4.00 -4.06
CA ILE A 25 1.23 -4.35 -4.20
C ILE A 25 0.42 -3.17 -4.75
N LEU A 26 0.62 -1.95 -4.25
CA LEU A 26 -0.06 -0.76 -4.76
C LEU A 26 0.14 -0.62 -6.26
N ARG A 27 1.37 -0.84 -6.71
CA ARG A 27 1.75 -0.68 -8.12
C ARG A 27 1.07 -1.70 -9.02
N TYR A 28 1.07 -2.97 -8.63
CA TYR A 28 0.54 -4.04 -9.49
C TYR A 28 -0.96 -4.25 -9.28
N ASP A 29 -1.47 -3.95 -8.10
CA ASP A 29 -2.78 -4.40 -7.63
C ASP A 29 -3.31 -3.56 -6.45
N SER A 30 -3.33 -2.22 -6.58
CA SER A 30 -3.90 -1.31 -5.57
C SER A 30 -5.37 -1.61 -5.27
N GLY A 31 -6.13 -2.16 -6.23
CA GLY A 31 -7.50 -2.63 -6.01
C GLY A 31 -7.56 -3.81 -5.03
N TYR A 32 -6.63 -4.76 -5.11
CA TYR A 32 -6.51 -5.82 -4.12
C TYR A 32 -6.18 -5.29 -2.73
N LEU A 33 -5.26 -4.33 -2.61
CA LEU A 33 -4.92 -3.77 -1.29
C LEU A 33 -6.13 -3.09 -0.65
N LYS A 34 -6.91 -2.36 -1.44
CA LYS A 34 -8.19 -1.77 -1.00
C LYS A 34 -9.16 -2.85 -0.52
N ASP A 35 -9.39 -3.88 -1.33
CA ASP A 35 -10.30 -4.98 -0.97
C ASP A 35 -9.82 -5.72 0.29
N LEU A 36 -8.50 -5.90 0.44
CA LEU A 36 -7.89 -6.53 1.60
C LEU A 36 -8.13 -5.68 2.86
N PHE A 37 -7.93 -4.37 2.78
CA PHE A 37 -8.18 -3.44 3.88
C PHE A 37 -9.65 -3.47 4.36
N TYR A 38 -10.62 -3.52 3.44
CA TYR A 38 -12.03 -3.61 3.80
C TYR A 38 -12.44 -4.99 4.34
N LYS A 39 -11.83 -6.07 3.85
CA LYS A 39 -12.16 -7.44 4.28
C LYS A 39 -11.52 -7.83 5.61
N ASP A 40 -10.35 -7.28 5.90
CA ASP A 40 -9.55 -7.64 7.05
C ASP A 40 -9.45 -6.45 8.02
N GLU A 41 -10.22 -6.53 9.10
CA GLU A 41 -10.25 -5.51 10.16
C GLU A 41 -8.93 -5.43 10.93
N ASP A 42 -8.08 -6.46 10.85
CA ASP A 42 -6.78 -6.42 11.50
C ASP A 42 -5.81 -5.47 10.78
N ILE A 43 -6.04 -5.09 9.52
CA ILE A 43 -5.14 -4.17 8.82
C ILE A 43 -5.39 -2.74 9.27
N VAL A 44 -4.34 -2.12 9.82
CA VAL A 44 -4.35 -0.70 10.20
C VAL A 44 -3.06 -0.05 9.71
N PHE A 45 -3.17 1.06 9.00
CA PHE A 45 -2.03 1.87 8.59
C PHE A 45 -1.77 2.96 9.63
N THR A 46 -0.51 3.24 9.95
CA THR A 46 -0.19 4.49 10.66
C THR A 46 -0.56 5.70 9.80
N ARG A 47 -0.66 6.87 10.43
CA ARG A 47 -0.98 8.11 9.73
C ARG A 47 0.06 8.42 8.64
N GLU A 48 1.34 8.18 8.92
CA GLU A 48 2.43 8.38 7.96
C GLU A 48 2.30 7.41 6.77
N CYS A 49 2.07 6.12 7.06
CA CYS A 49 1.94 5.11 6.02
C CYS A 49 0.74 5.40 5.10
N LEU A 50 -0.43 5.73 5.67
CA LEU A 50 -1.60 6.07 4.87
C LEU A 50 -1.36 7.33 4.02
N ALA A 51 -0.68 8.34 4.56
CA ALA A 51 -0.33 9.54 3.81
C ALA A 51 0.55 9.21 2.58
N ASP A 52 1.52 8.31 2.72
CA ASP A 52 2.35 7.85 1.60
C ASP A 52 1.54 7.08 0.56
N ILE A 53 0.64 6.20 1.00
CA ILE A 53 -0.25 5.46 0.11
C ILE A 53 -1.14 6.42 -0.71
N CYS A 54 -1.73 7.43 -0.05
CA CYS A 54 -2.54 8.46 -0.69
C CYS A 54 -1.72 9.28 -1.69
N ARG A 55 -0.49 9.65 -1.33
CA ARG A 55 0.42 10.42 -2.20
C ARG A 55 0.79 9.63 -3.46
N LEU A 56 1.10 8.35 -3.32
CA LEU A 56 1.47 7.50 -4.45
C LEU A 56 0.29 7.25 -5.41
N THR A 57 -0.90 7.06 -4.88
CA THR A 57 -2.09 6.70 -5.70
C THR A 57 -2.92 7.90 -6.16
N ALA A 58 -2.48 9.12 -5.84
CA ALA A 58 -3.19 10.34 -6.15
C ALA A 58 -3.51 10.45 -7.65
N LYS A 59 -4.79 10.76 -7.94
CA LYS A 59 -5.32 10.97 -9.30
C LYS A 59 -5.12 9.81 -10.26
N HIS A 60 -4.83 8.60 -9.76
CA HIS A 60 -4.44 7.45 -10.57
C HIS A 60 -3.20 7.70 -11.45
N GLU A 61 -2.38 8.71 -11.15
CA GLU A 61 -1.17 9.00 -11.92
C GLU A 61 -0.06 7.99 -11.60
N ASP A 62 0.86 7.73 -12.54
CA ASP A 62 1.99 6.83 -12.30
C ASP A 62 3.09 7.53 -11.49
N ASN A 63 2.84 7.71 -10.19
CA ASN A 63 3.78 8.27 -9.23
C ASN A 63 4.70 7.20 -8.62
N TRP A 64 5.04 6.16 -9.38
CA TRP A 64 5.84 5.06 -8.88
C TRP A 64 7.21 5.51 -8.37
N GLU A 65 7.53 5.15 -7.13
CA GLU A 65 8.83 5.39 -6.53
C GLU A 65 9.60 4.08 -6.41
N THR A 66 10.81 4.04 -6.96
CA THR A 66 11.67 2.86 -6.84
C THR A 66 11.94 2.57 -5.36
N PRO A 67 11.72 1.34 -4.88
CA PRO A 67 12.02 0.98 -3.49
C PRO A 67 13.49 1.26 -3.16
N PRO A 68 13.82 1.65 -1.92
CA PRO A 68 15.21 1.79 -1.51
C PRO A 68 15.97 0.48 -1.75
N ALA A 69 17.28 0.60 -2.04
CA ALA A 69 18.16 -0.49 -2.49
C ALA A 69 18.27 -1.72 -1.55
N LYS A 70 17.57 -1.71 -0.42
CA LYS A 70 17.47 -2.79 0.56
C LYS A 70 16.52 -3.92 0.14
N SER A 71 15.64 -3.69 -0.84
CA SER A 71 14.88 -4.77 -1.45
C SER A 71 15.83 -5.58 -2.33
N GLY A 72 15.94 -6.90 -2.11
CA GLY A 72 16.78 -7.82 -2.89
C GLY A 72 16.33 -7.99 -4.36
N LEU A 73 15.74 -6.95 -4.94
CA LEU A 73 15.25 -6.86 -6.30
C LEU A 73 16.43 -6.83 -7.27
N SER A 74 16.32 -7.63 -8.34
CA SER A 74 17.31 -7.64 -9.42
C SER A 74 17.49 -6.26 -10.04
N ALA A 75 18.64 -5.98 -10.65
CA ALA A 75 18.87 -4.72 -11.37
C ALA A 75 17.81 -4.46 -12.46
N PHE A 76 17.23 -5.53 -13.03
CA PHE A 76 16.18 -5.45 -14.05
C PHE A 76 14.84 -4.96 -13.51
N SER A 77 14.56 -5.12 -12.22
CA SER A 77 13.35 -4.59 -11.57
C SER A 77 13.30 -3.06 -11.61
N ARG A 78 14.47 -2.41 -11.69
CA ARG A 78 14.62 -0.95 -11.81
C ARG A 78 14.42 -0.44 -13.24
N LEU A 79 14.42 -1.34 -14.24
CA LEU A 79 14.32 -1.01 -15.66
C LEU A 79 12.88 -1.07 -16.19
N LYS A 80 11.92 -1.56 -15.41
CA LYS A 80 10.52 -1.58 -15.83
C LYS A 80 10.00 -0.14 -15.86
N THR A 81 9.84 0.41 -17.07
CA THR A 81 9.12 1.66 -17.29
C THR A 81 7.64 1.40 -17.08
N TYR A 82 7.21 1.80 -15.91
CA TYR A 82 5.85 1.80 -15.47
C TYR A 82 5.16 3.03 -16.09
N GLY A 83 4.06 2.80 -16.84
CA GLY A 83 3.24 3.87 -17.43
C GLY A 83 1.73 3.64 -17.26
N THR A 84 1.34 2.68 -16.43
CA THR A 84 -0.06 2.35 -16.17
C THR A 84 -0.54 3.08 -14.92
N PRO A 85 -1.73 3.71 -14.95
CA PRO A 85 -2.40 4.25 -13.78
C PRO A 85 -2.58 3.25 -12.62
N TYR A 86 -2.59 3.74 -11.38
CA TYR A 86 -3.01 2.91 -10.24
C TYR A 86 -4.48 2.50 -10.39
N LEU A 87 -4.81 1.25 -10.06
CA LEU A 87 -6.17 0.70 -10.14
C LEU A 87 -7.13 1.35 -9.14
N TYR A 88 -6.60 1.85 -8.02
CA TYR A 88 -7.39 2.50 -6.99
C TYR A 88 -6.63 3.69 -6.38
N ASN A 89 -7.35 4.78 -6.14
CA ASN A 89 -6.86 5.99 -5.50
C ASN A 89 -7.28 5.99 -4.03
N PHE A 90 -6.30 5.95 -3.12
CA PHE A 90 -6.54 5.89 -1.68
C PHE A 90 -6.87 7.24 -1.04
N ASN A 91 -6.94 8.33 -1.82
CA ASN A 91 -7.56 9.58 -1.38
C ASN A 91 -9.10 9.43 -1.34
N ASP A 92 -9.56 8.47 -0.55
CA ASP A 92 -10.94 8.08 -0.33
C ASP A 92 -11.28 8.37 1.15
N GLU A 93 -12.33 9.17 1.37
CA GLU A 93 -12.75 9.58 2.70
C GLU A 93 -13.17 8.38 3.56
N ASP A 94 -13.72 7.33 2.96
CA ASP A 94 -14.17 6.15 3.69
C ASP A 94 -12.96 5.37 4.25
N ILE A 95 -11.88 5.24 3.47
CA ILE A 95 -10.64 4.62 3.95
C ILE A 95 -10.03 5.45 5.07
N ALA A 96 -9.94 6.78 4.89
CA ALA A 96 -9.33 7.66 5.87
C ALA A 96 -10.09 7.62 7.22
N MET A 97 -11.42 7.66 7.15
CA MET A 97 -12.28 7.54 8.33
C MET A 97 -12.13 6.18 8.99
N LEU A 98 -12.25 5.08 8.23
CA LEU A 98 -12.18 3.73 8.78
C LEU A 98 -10.81 3.44 9.41
N ASN A 99 -9.72 3.87 8.76
CA ASN A 99 -8.38 3.70 9.31
C ASN A 99 -8.18 4.52 10.59
N SER A 100 -8.77 5.72 10.68
CA SER A 100 -8.72 6.55 11.89
C SER A 100 -9.46 5.89 13.05
N LEU A 101 -10.65 5.33 12.80
CA LEU A 101 -11.40 4.58 13.81
C LEU A 101 -10.61 3.38 14.33
N ARG A 102 -10.02 2.57 13.43
CA ARG A 102 -9.18 1.42 13.83
C ARG A 102 -7.93 1.84 14.61
N LEU A 103 -7.34 2.99 14.29
CA LEU A 103 -6.20 3.55 15.04
C LEU A 103 -6.61 4.00 16.45
N GLU A 104 -7.81 4.53 16.63
CA GLU A 104 -8.33 4.93 17.94
C GLU A 104 -8.62 3.72 18.84
N GLU A 105 -9.11 2.62 18.27
CA GLU A 105 -9.34 1.36 19.00
C GLU A 105 -8.04 0.67 19.47
N LEU A 106 -6.90 1.01 18.87
CA LEU A 106 -5.56 0.54 19.27
C LEU A 106 -4.96 1.33 20.45
N GLY A 107 -5.49 2.53 20.74
CA GLY A 107 -5.03 3.43 21.80
C GLY A 107 -5.75 3.24 23.13
#